data_AF-A0A1I7GVC5-F1
#
_entry.id   AF-A0A1I7GVC5-F1
#
_cell.length_a   1.000
_cell.length_b   1.000
_cell.length_c   1.000
_cell.angle_alpha   90.00
_cell.angle_beta   90.00
_cell.angle_gamma   90.00
#
_symmetry.space_group_name_H-M   'P 1'
#
loop_
_entity.id
_entity.type
_entity.pdbx_description
1 polymer ?
#
loop_
_entity_poly.entity_id
_entity_poly.type
_entity_poly.pdbx_seq_one_letter_code
_entity_poly.pdbx_strand_id
1 'polypeptide(L)'
;MKKTIIIVLLVFWQVAISQNIEKTFAGCWGSTTWEFHFSKNGQFKRTSAGHYGFTTVKGNYLIKNDTISVTHGFENTDGTVNKAYIIEDDVLIDLTLGYGYTAIDKPSEYCDLQYPKIRAVNKEVIAEYQDFLTLAFNTPEMKKYYNLNTYPDRKIHIANYFKLKASIVINGQEVSLEPKEDIKSEFYLDIIDLFKSGNIYWMVVDIHDGKKVKIMNIKYSFEGGKWKKEAVDVMKNHGWVKKEY
;
A
#
# COMPACT_ATOMS: atom_id res chain seq x y z
N MET A 1 71.01 2.90 5.32
CA MET A 1 70.00 1.85 5.12
C MET A 1 68.97 1.93 6.24
N LYS A 2 67.67 1.86 5.88
CA LYS A 2 66.57 1.27 6.69
C LYS A 2 66.17 2.07 7.94
N LYS A 3 64.96 2.59 8.13
CA LYS A 3 63.66 2.34 7.49
C LYS A 3 62.78 3.58 7.62
N THR A 4 62.19 3.97 6.49
CA THR A 4 60.93 4.71 6.39
C THR A 4 59.83 3.84 7.02
N ILE A 5 59.76 3.82 8.34
CA ILE A 5 58.79 3.04 9.11
C ILE A 5 57.48 3.85 9.14
N ILE A 6 56.51 3.35 8.38
CA ILE A 6 55.10 3.24 8.81
C ILE A 6 54.40 4.58 9.11
N ILE A 7 54.34 5.48 8.13
CA ILE A 7 53.26 6.50 8.05
C ILE A 7 52.15 6.05 7.08
N VAL A 8 52.28 4.87 6.48
CA VAL A 8 51.31 4.32 5.51
C VAL A 8 50.14 3.59 6.18
N LEU A 9 50.17 3.36 7.51
CA LEU A 9 49.09 2.64 8.21
C LEU A 9 48.02 3.53 8.86
N LEU A 10 48.08 4.85 8.70
CA LEU A 10 47.15 5.80 9.32
C LEU A 10 46.26 6.54 8.32
N VAL A 11 46.28 6.15 7.05
CA VAL A 11 45.06 6.24 6.24
C VAL A 11 44.21 5.05 6.66
N PHE A 12 43.68 5.15 7.88
CA PHE A 12 42.45 4.51 8.27
C PHE A 12 41.47 4.88 7.17
N TRP A 13 41.37 3.96 6.22
CA TRP A 13 40.22 3.70 5.40
C TRP A 13 39.00 3.78 6.33
N GLN A 14 38.51 4.99 6.55
CA GLN A 14 37.10 5.27 6.68
C GLN A 14 36.48 4.94 5.32
N VAL A 15 36.57 3.68 4.89
CA VAL A 15 35.44 3.11 4.19
C VAL A 15 34.37 3.14 5.26
N ALA A 16 33.59 4.21 5.29
CA ALA A 16 32.24 4.11 5.76
C ALA A 16 31.71 2.89 5.03
N ILE A 17 31.59 1.77 5.74
CA ILE A 17 30.96 0.57 5.22
C ILE A 17 29.52 1.00 5.07
N SER A 18 29.22 1.61 3.92
CA SER A 18 27.86 1.90 3.51
C SER A 18 27.16 0.56 3.59
N GLN A 19 26.17 0.46 4.49
CA GLN A 19 25.36 -0.73 4.63
C GLN A 19 24.57 -0.88 3.34
N ASN A 20 25.15 -1.53 2.35
CA ASN A 20 24.48 -1.78 1.08
C ASN A 20 23.82 -3.16 1.15
N ILE A 21 22.73 -3.33 0.43
CA ILE A 21 21.95 -4.57 0.39
C ILE A 21 22.00 -5.18 -1.00
N GLU A 22 21.81 -6.50 -1.06
CA GLU A 22 21.45 -7.20 -2.30
C GLU A 22 20.02 -7.67 -2.12
N LYS A 23 19.03 -6.94 -2.65
CA LYS A 23 17.62 -7.28 -2.44
C LYS A 23 16.75 -6.74 -3.57
N THR A 24 15.73 -7.51 -3.92
CA THR A 24 14.71 -7.12 -4.89
C THR A 24 13.38 -7.01 -4.18
N PHE A 25 12.67 -5.92 -4.43
CA PHE A 25 11.30 -5.70 -3.96
C PHE A 25 10.39 -5.50 -5.16
N ALA A 26 9.19 -6.06 -5.11
CA ALA A 26 8.23 -5.96 -6.18
C ALA A 26 6.84 -5.58 -5.68
N GLY A 27 6.10 -4.91 -6.53
CA GLY A 27 4.72 -4.53 -6.32
C GLY A 27 4.01 -4.42 -7.67
N CYS A 28 2.72 -4.69 -7.69
CA CYS A 28 1.93 -4.85 -8.89
C CYS A 28 0.64 -4.08 -8.72
N TRP A 29 0.30 -3.35 -9.78
CA TRP A 29 -0.93 -2.58 -9.88
C TRP A 29 -1.57 -2.87 -11.22
N GLY A 30 -2.73 -3.52 -11.18
CA GLY A 30 -3.37 -4.06 -12.39
C GLY A 30 -2.44 -5.02 -13.12
N SER A 31 -2.16 -4.75 -14.40
CA SER A 31 -1.18 -5.50 -15.19
C SER A 31 0.22 -4.89 -15.20
N THR A 32 0.46 -3.83 -14.42
CA THR A 32 1.77 -3.19 -14.31
C THR A 32 2.53 -3.66 -13.08
N THR A 33 3.69 -4.25 -13.30
CA THR A 33 4.64 -4.62 -12.25
C THR A 33 5.67 -3.50 -12.06
N TRP A 34 6.13 -3.36 -10.82
CA TRP A 34 7.17 -2.44 -10.37
C TRP A 34 8.19 -3.27 -9.58
N GLU A 35 9.44 -3.25 -10.03
CA GLU A 35 10.53 -3.98 -9.39
C GLU A 35 11.64 -2.99 -9.02
N PHE A 36 12.11 -3.07 -7.78
CA PHE A 36 13.23 -2.31 -7.24
C PHE A 36 14.33 -3.29 -6.85
N HIS A 37 15.43 -3.27 -7.57
CA HIS A 37 16.61 -4.05 -7.27
C HIS A 37 17.72 -3.15 -6.73
N PHE A 38 18.18 -3.45 -5.52
CA PHE A 38 19.31 -2.77 -4.87
C PHE A 38 20.49 -3.73 -4.81
N SER A 39 21.65 -3.29 -5.27
CA SER A 39 22.87 -4.10 -5.28
C SER A 39 23.90 -3.63 -4.25
N LYS A 40 24.78 -4.55 -3.81
CA LYS A 40 25.80 -4.28 -2.77
C LYS A 40 26.81 -3.18 -3.10
N ASN A 41 26.92 -2.79 -4.36
CA ASN A 41 27.80 -1.72 -4.81
C ASN A 41 27.17 -0.31 -4.69
N GLY A 42 25.97 -0.18 -4.10
CA GLY A 42 25.29 1.11 -3.93
C GLY A 42 24.54 1.57 -5.18
N GLN A 43 24.34 0.70 -6.18
CA GLN A 43 23.52 0.97 -7.34
C GLN A 43 22.11 0.41 -7.15
N PHE A 44 21.11 1.08 -7.72
CA PHE A 44 19.77 0.51 -7.81
C PHE A 44 19.26 0.54 -9.24
N LYS A 45 18.31 -0.34 -9.51
CA LYS A 45 17.58 -0.43 -10.76
C LYS A 45 16.10 -0.57 -10.44
N ARG A 46 15.28 0.32 -11.01
CA ARG A 46 13.84 0.18 -11.00
C ARG A 46 13.37 -0.24 -12.39
N THR A 47 12.58 -1.30 -12.49
CA THR A 47 11.92 -1.71 -13.74
C THR A 47 10.42 -1.67 -13.56
N SER A 48 9.70 -1.22 -14.59
CA SER A 48 8.26 -1.41 -14.68
C SER A 48 7.92 -2.07 -16.00
N ALA A 49 6.89 -2.92 -15.99
CA ALA A 49 6.40 -3.62 -17.17
C ALA A 49 4.89 -3.76 -17.09
N GLY A 50 4.15 -3.52 -18.17
CA GLY A 50 2.71 -3.76 -18.23
C GLY A 50 1.93 -2.71 -19.00
N HIS A 51 0.78 -2.31 -18.48
CA HIS A 51 -0.14 -1.33 -19.11
C HIS A 51 0.55 -0.03 -19.52
N TYR A 52 1.50 0.45 -18.71
CA TYR A 52 2.28 1.68 -18.97
C TYR A 52 3.57 1.45 -19.76
N GLY A 53 3.72 0.29 -20.40
CA GLY A 53 4.92 -0.07 -21.17
C GLY A 53 6.06 -0.59 -20.30
N PHE A 54 7.25 -0.69 -20.90
CA PHE A 54 8.46 -1.15 -20.22
C PHE A 54 9.40 0.03 -19.97
N THR A 55 9.64 0.37 -18.70
CA THR A 55 10.57 1.43 -18.33
C THR A 55 11.64 0.88 -17.40
N THR A 56 12.90 1.26 -17.62
CA THR A 56 13.99 0.98 -16.70
C THR A 56 14.67 2.27 -16.30
N VAL A 57 14.83 2.47 -14.99
CA VAL A 57 15.56 3.57 -14.38
C VAL A 57 16.68 3.00 -13.54
N LYS A 58 17.83 3.65 -13.55
CA LYS A 58 19.02 3.25 -12.80
C LYS A 58 19.57 4.44 -12.06
N GLY A 59 20.23 4.19 -10.95
CA GLY A 59 20.95 5.22 -10.24
C GLY A 59 21.68 4.69 -9.03
N ASN A 60 21.90 5.57 -8.06
CA ASN A 60 22.69 5.26 -6.86
C ASN A 60 21.84 5.46 -5.61
N TYR A 61 22.16 4.70 -4.57
CA TYR A 61 21.53 4.81 -3.27
C TYR A 61 22.56 4.70 -2.15
N LEU A 62 22.16 5.17 -0.97
CA LEU A 62 22.87 4.98 0.28
C LEU A 62 21.86 4.57 1.35
N ILE A 63 22.29 3.74 2.30
CA ILE A 63 21.47 3.44 3.47
C ILE A 63 21.98 4.25 4.66
N LYS A 64 21.05 4.92 5.33
CA LYS A 64 21.27 5.57 6.62
C LYS A 64 20.22 5.05 7.59
N ASN A 65 20.66 4.30 8.60
CA ASN A 65 19.78 3.57 9.51
C ASN A 65 18.88 2.59 8.74
N ASP A 66 17.56 2.74 8.84
CA ASP A 66 16.53 1.95 8.15
C ASP A 66 16.11 2.55 6.79
N THR A 67 16.69 3.69 6.43
CA THR A 67 16.25 4.49 5.29
C THR A 67 17.20 4.32 4.11
N ILE A 68 16.66 3.85 2.99
CA ILE A 68 17.29 3.93 1.67
C ILE A 68 17.07 5.32 1.12
N SER A 69 18.16 6.05 0.88
CA SER A 69 18.16 7.34 0.19
C SER A 69 18.69 7.17 -1.23
N VAL A 70 17.82 7.36 -2.23
CA VAL A 70 18.24 7.41 -3.64
C VAL A 70 18.93 8.74 -3.88
N THR A 71 20.21 8.71 -4.22
CA THR A 71 21.05 9.91 -4.39
C THR A 71 21.08 10.40 -5.83
N HIS A 72 20.78 9.52 -6.79
CA HIS A 72 20.69 9.84 -8.21
C HIS A 72 19.80 8.82 -8.92
N GLY A 73 19.15 9.18 -10.02
CA GLY A 73 18.28 8.32 -10.81
C GLY A 73 16.80 8.43 -10.46
N PHE A 74 16.40 9.36 -9.58
CA PHE A 74 14.99 9.66 -9.29
C PHE A 74 14.50 10.88 -10.09
N GLU A 75 15.41 11.67 -10.64
CA GLU A 75 15.14 12.87 -11.43
C GLU A 75 14.41 12.49 -12.72
N ASN A 76 13.37 13.26 -13.09
CA ASN A 76 12.57 13.04 -14.31
C ASN A 76 11.93 11.65 -14.43
N THR A 77 11.55 11.05 -13.29
CA THR A 77 10.87 9.75 -13.26
C THR A 77 9.35 9.86 -13.08
N ASP A 78 8.80 11.07 -13.17
CA ASP A 78 7.38 11.38 -12.95
C ASP A 78 6.82 10.81 -11.64
N GLY A 79 7.65 10.78 -10.59
CA GLY A 79 7.29 10.27 -9.27
C GLY A 79 7.27 8.74 -9.15
N THR A 80 7.70 8.01 -10.18
CA THR A 80 7.80 6.54 -10.15
C THR A 80 9.04 6.03 -9.39
N VAL A 81 10.00 6.91 -9.14
CA VAL A 81 11.12 6.70 -8.21
C VAL A 81 11.22 7.92 -7.32
N ASN A 82 11.27 7.69 -6.01
CA ASN A 82 11.30 8.71 -4.98
C ASN A 82 12.64 8.73 -4.26
N LYS A 83 12.92 9.81 -3.53
CA LYS A 83 14.22 10.02 -2.88
C LYS A 83 14.45 9.12 -1.68
N ALA A 84 13.38 8.69 -1.01
CA ALA A 84 13.49 8.05 0.29
C ALA A 84 12.51 6.89 0.43
N TYR A 85 13.04 5.77 0.91
CA TYR A 85 12.31 4.56 1.23
C TYR A 85 12.75 4.04 2.58
N ILE A 86 11.90 3.33 3.29
CA ILE A 86 12.29 2.54 4.46
C ILE A 86 12.15 1.06 4.15
N ILE A 87 12.98 0.23 4.77
CA ILE A 87 12.75 -1.20 4.81
C ILE A 87 12.22 -1.56 6.19
N GLU A 88 11.00 -2.07 6.23
CA GLU A 88 10.38 -2.64 7.43
C GLU A 88 10.10 -4.12 7.12
N ASP A 89 10.78 -5.02 7.85
CA ASP A 89 10.81 -6.46 7.58
C ASP A 89 11.23 -6.78 6.12
N ASP A 90 10.30 -7.34 5.36
CA ASP A 90 10.44 -7.69 3.95
C ASP A 90 9.66 -6.74 3.03
N VAL A 91 9.36 -5.52 3.47
CA VAL A 91 8.64 -4.52 2.66
C VAL A 91 9.48 -3.27 2.50
N LEU A 92 9.72 -2.88 1.25
CA LEU A 92 10.22 -1.56 0.89
C LEU A 92 9.03 -0.59 0.85
N ILE A 93 9.05 0.45 1.67
CA ILE A 93 7.97 1.43 1.74
C ILE A 93 8.44 2.75 1.13
N ASP A 94 7.73 3.22 0.11
CA ASP A 94 7.92 4.54 -0.48
C ASP A 94 7.43 5.62 0.50
N LEU A 95 8.33 6.48 0.98
CA LEU A 95 7.97 7.51 1.96
C LEU A 95 7.21 8.69 1.35
N THR A 96 7.26 8.87 0.02
CA THR A 96 6.49 9.92 -0.65
C THR A 96 5.07 9.43 -0.90
N LEU A 97 4.93 8.22 -1.42
CA LEU A 97 3.65 7.69 -1.90
C LEU A 97 2.96 6.81 -0.87
N GLY A 98 3.67 6.22 0.08
CA GLY A 98 3.11 5.31 1.09
C GLY A 98 2.83 3.90 0.59
N TYR A 99 3.29 3.54 -0.62
CA TYR A 99 3.19 2.20 -1.18
C TYR A 99 4.23 1.26 -0.58
N GLY A 100 3.85 0.01 -0.32
CA GLY A 100 4.77 -1.08 0.03
C GLY A 100 5.02 -2.04 -1.13
N TYR A 101 6.28 -2.38 -1.34
CA TYR A 101 6.77 -3.38 -2.29
C TYR A 101 7.37 -4.54 -1.50
N THR A 102 6.89 -5.76 -1.72
CA THR A 102 7.31 -6.95 -0.98
C THR A 102 8.62 -7.49 -1.53
N ALA A 103 9.51 -7.94 -0.66
CA ALA A 103 10.74 -8.61 -1.03
C ALA A 103 10.43 -9.89 -1.79
N ILE A 104 11.15 -10.13 -2.89
CA ILE A 104 10.98 -11.31 -3.71
C ILE A 104 12.33 -11.97 -4.00
N ASP A 105 12.35 -13.29 -3.90
CA ASP A 105 13.46 -14.10 -4.40
C ASP A 105 13.31 -14.36 -5.91
N LYS A 106 12.06 -14.37 -6.40
CA LYS A 106 11.73 -14.59 -7.82
C LYS A 106 10.63 -13.63 -8.28
N PRO A 107 10.75 -13.01 -9.48
CA PRO A 107 9.76 -12.08 -10.04
C PRO A 107 8.34 -12.63 -10.24
N SER A 108 8.15 -13.96 -10.17
CA SER A 108 6.87 -14.63 -10.42
C SER A 108 5.97 -14.76 -9.19
N GLU A 109 6.41 -14.30 -8.02
CA GLU A 109 5.62 -14.39 -6.78
C GLU A 109 4.69 -13.18 -6.63
N TYR A 110 3.48 -13.49 -6.18
CA TYR A 110 2.33 -12.59 -5.98
C TYR A 110 2.73 -11.26 -5.34
N CYS A 111 2.32 -10.13 -5.94
CA CYS A 111 2.95 -8.83 -5.69
C CYS A 111 1.95 -7.68 -5.50
N ASP A 112 0.79 -7.86 -4.89
CA ASP A 112 -0.17 -6.76 -4.73
C ASP A 112 0.45 -5.57 -3.96
N LEU A 113 0.39 -4.39 -4.57
CA LEU A 113 0.85 -3.15 -3.96
C LEU A 113 0.02 -2.85 -2.70
N GLN A 114 0.70 -2.76 -1.56
CA GLN A 114 0.02 -2.48 -0.29
C GLN A 114 -0.04 -0.98 -0.05
N TYR A 115 -1.23 -0.44 0.17
CA TYR A 115 -1.45 0.98 0.43
C TYR A 115 -2.58 1.21 1.44
N PRO A 116 -2.46 2.16 2.39
CA PRO A 116 -1.26 2.88 2.75
C PRO A 116 -0.44 2.09 3.79
N LYS A 117 0.85 1.87 3.50
CA LYS A 117 1.76 1.10 4.39
C LYS A 117 2.33 1.90 5.54
N ILE A 118 2.53 3.19 5.30
CA ILE A 118 2.74 4.19 6.34
C ILE A 118 1.48 5.02 6.46
N ARG A 119 1.36 5.83 7.53
CA ARG A 119 0.32 6.85 7.58
C ARG A 119 0.41 7.67 6.30
N ALA A 120 -0.68 7.72 5.53
CA ALA A 120 -0.69 8.41 4.24
C ALA A 120 -0.14 9.83 4.42
N VAL A 121 0.88 10.15 3.63
CA VAL A 121 1.66 11.38 3.79
C VAL A 121 0.91 12.57 3.20
N ASN A 122 0.05 12.31 2.20
CA ASN A 122 -0.78 13.32 1.56
C ASN A 122 -2.17 13.40 2.22
N LYS A 123 -2.47 14.55 2.85
CA LYS A 123 -3.75 14.83 3.50
C LYS A 123 -4.93 14.89 2.53
N GLU A 124 -4.72 15.34 1.29
CA GLU A 124 -5.75 15.38 0.26
C GLU A 124 -6.17 13.96 -0.12
N VAL A 125 -5.21 13.05 -0.29
CA VAL A 125 -5.49 11.65 -0.57
C VAL A 125 -6.23 10.99 0.59
N ILE A 126 -5.89 11.32 1.85
CA ILE A 126 -6.67 10.85 3.01
C ILE A 126 -8.12 11.34 2.92
N ALA A 127 -8.33 12.63 2.67
CA ALA A 127 -9.66 13.21 2.57
C ALA A 127 -10.48 12.56 1.45
N GLU A 128 -9.87 12.32 0.28
CA GLU A 128 -10.51 11.61 -0.83
C GLU A 128 -10.90 10.17 -0.44
N TYR A 129 -10.04 9.43 0.26
CA TYR A 129 -10.39 8.10 0.77
C TYR A 129 -11.47 8.16 1.84
N GLN A 130 -11.48 9.16 2.71
CA GLN A 130 -12.55 9.35 3.70
C GLN A 130 -13.90 9.57 3.01
N ASP A 131 -13.94 10.44 2.01
CA ASP A 131 -15.14 10.72 1.21
C ASP A 131 -15.60 9.46 0.47
N PHE A 132 -14.68 8.77 -0.19
CA PHE A 132 -14.96 7.52 -0.89
C PHE A 132 -15.52 6.44 0.04
N LEU A 133 -14.87 6.18 1.18
CA LEU A 133 -15.31 5.16 2.14
C LEU A 133 -16.67 5.52 2.74
N THR A 134 -16.87 6.80 3.09
CA THR A 134 -18.16 7.32 3.55
C THR A 134 -19.25 7.05 2.52
N LEU A 135 -18.99 7.34 1.25
CA LEU A 135 -19.94 7.10 0.17
C LEU A 135 -20.21 5.60 -0.04
N ALA A 136 -19.15 4.79 -0.08
CA ALA A 136 -19.20 3.35 -0.31
C ALA A 136 -20.03 2.64 0.77
N PHE A 137 -19.80 2.96 2.04
CA PHE A 137 -20.54 2.35 3.15
C PHE A 137 -21.96 2.89 3.33
N ASN A 138 -22.33 3.97 2.63
CA ASN A 138 -23.71 4.49 2.59
C ASN A 138 -24.49 4.07 1.33
N THR A 139 -23.97 3.16 0.52
CA THR A 139 -24.71 2.62 -0.63
C THR A 139 -26.02 1.94 -0.19
N PRO A 140 -27.09 1.99 -1.02
CA PRO A 140 -28.35 1.30 -0.72
C PRO A 140 -28.15 -0.20 -0.43
N GLU A 141 -27.25 -0.85 -1.17
CA GLU A 141 -26.88 -2.25 -1.01
C GLU A 141 -26.29 -2.52 0.38
N MET A 142 -25.37 -1.66 0.83
CA MET A 142 -24.77 -1.74 2.15
C MET A 142 -25.79 -1.49 3.26
N LYS A 143 -26.61 -0.44 3.14
CA LYS A 143 -27.67 -0.12 4.11
C LYS A 143 -28.69 -1.24 4.24
N LYS A 144 -29.09 -1.84 3.11
CA LYS A 144 -29.99 -3.00 3.07
C LYS A 144 -29.34 -4.20 3.75
N TYR A 145 -28.07 -4.46 3.47
CA TYR A 145 -27.37 -5.61 4.06
C TYR A 145 -27.22 -5.48 5.57
N TYR A 146 -26.76 -4.32 6.03
CA TYR A 146 -26.57 -4.03 7.45
C TYR A 146 -27.87 -3.75 8.21
N ASN A 147 -29.01 -3.72 7.50
CA ASN A 147 -30.31 -3.31 8.02
C ASN A 147 -30.25 -1.96 8.73
N LEU A 148 -29.44 -1.01 8.24
CA LEU A 148 -29.20 0.28 8.90
C LEU A 148 -30.47 1.15 8.94
N ASN A 149 -31.40 0.96 8.01
CA ASN A 149 -32.69 1.67 8.05
C ASN A 149 -33.62 1.13 9.15
N THR A 150 -33.46 -0.14 9.53
CA THR A 150 -34.27 -0.78 10.59
C THR A 150 -33.62 -0.61 11.96
N TYR A 151 -32.29 -0.65 12.01
CA TYR A 151 -31.50 -0.51 13.23
C TYR A 151 -30.47 0.62 13.06
N PRO A 152 -30.91 1.89 13.07
CA PRO A 152 -30.04 3.03 12.79
C PRO A 152 -28.94 3.21 13.84
N ASP A 153 -29.18 2.75 15.08
CA ASP A 153 -28.24 2.87 16.21
C ASP A 153 -27.28 1.67 16.34
N ARG A 154 -27.31 0.74 15.38
CA ARG A 154 -26.42 -0.43 15.40
C ARG A 154 -24.96 0.03 15.29
N LYS A 155 -24.13 -0.31 16.27
CA LYS A 155 -22.67 -0.08 16.20
C LYS A 155 -22.09 -0.81 14.99
N ILE A 156 -21.35 -0.07 14.17
CA ILE A 156 -20.65 -0.60 13.00
C ILE A 156 -19.18 -0.77 13.37
N HIS A 157 -18.65 -1.97 13.15
CA HIS A 157 -17.24 -2.27 13.35
C HIS A 157 -16.58 -2.44 11.99
N ILE A 158 -15.45 -1.76 11.78
CA ILE A 158 -14.65 -1.86 10.55
C ILE A 158 -13.21 -2.14 10.96
N ALA A 159 -12.67 -3.25 10.49
CA ALA A 159 -11.29 -3.63 10.71
C ALA A 159 -10.35 -2.63 10.03
N ASN A 160 -9.22 -2.35 10.68
CA ASN A 160 -8.15 -1.53 10.14
C ASN A 160 -7.65 -2.08 8.82
N TYR A 161 -7.54 -1.19 7.84
CA TYR A 161 -6.85 -1.48 6.58
C TYR A 161 -5.44 -0.90 6.60
N PHE A 162 -4.45 -1.77 6.83
CA PHE A 162 -3.05 -1.38 7.03
C PHE A 162 -2.87 -0.22 8.02
N LYS A 163 -2.28 0.91 7.59
CA LYS A 163 -2.11 2.13 8.41
C LYS A 163 -3.09 3.25 8.03
N LEU A 164 -4.18 2.94 7.32
CA LEU A 164 -5.19 3.92 6.94
C LEU A 164 -5.85 4.49 8.20
N LYS A 165 -5.82 5.82 8.33
CA LYS A 165 -6.57 6.56 9.36
C LYS A 165 -7.61 7.43 8.69
N ALA A 166 -8.83 6.90 8.61
CA ALA A 166 -9.98 7.58 8.03
C ALA A 166 -11.08 7.72 9.10
N SER A 167 -11.65 8.91 9.23
CA SER A 167 -12.95 9.11 9.88
C SER A 167 -14.02 8.94 8.81
N ILE A 168 -14.90 7.96 9.01
CA ILE A 168 -15.93 7.52 8.06
C ILE A 168 -17.29 7.84 8.69
N VAL A 169 -18.20 8.45 7.92
CA VAL A 169 -19.55 8.72 8.44
C VAL A 169 -20.54 7.74 7.83
N ILE A 170 -21.13 6.86 8.62
CA ILE A 170 -22.12 5.88 8.14
C ILE A 170 -23.46 6.17 8.79
N ASN A 171 -24.48 6.45 7.98
CA ASN A 171 -25.82 6.80 8.47
C ASN A 171 -25.82 7.94 9.52
N GLY A 172 -24.92 8.91 9.36
CA GLY A 172 -24.77 10.04 10.29
C GLY A 172 -23.93 9.75 11.54
N GLN A 173 -23.46 8.52 11.72
CA GLN A 173 -22.57 8.14 12.82
C GLN A 173 -21.11 8.16 12.37
N GLU A 174 -20.24 8.74 13.17
CA GLU A 174 -18.80 8.62 12.96
C GLU A 174 -18.32 7.23 13.36
N VAL A 175 -17.63 6.56 12.44
CA VAL A 175 -17.09 5.21 12.59
C VAL A 175 -15.59 5.28 12.32
N SER A 176 -14.80 4.86 13.30
CA SER A 176 -13.36 4.68 13.16
C SER A 176 -13.01 3.25 12.80
N LEU A 177 -11.90 3.08 12.11
CA LEU A 177 -11.29 1.78 11.90
C LEU A 177 -10.68 1.26 13.23
N GLU A 178 -10.90 -0.01 13.57
CA GLU A 178 -10.47 -0.67 14.79
C GLU A 178 -9.48 -1.82 14.45
N PRO A 179 -8.44 -2.11 15.25
CA PRO A 179 -7.60 -3.29 15.03
C PRO A 179 -8.46 -4.57 14.99
N LYS A 180 -8.18 -5.46 14.04
CA LYS A 180 -9.06 -6.62 13.79
C LYS A 180 -9.16 -7.54 15.01
N GLU A 181 -8.03 -7.71 15.70
CA GLU A 181 -7.90 -8.45 16.96
C GLU A 181 -8.74 -7.89 18.11
N ASP A 182 -9.10 -6.60 18.07
CA ASP A 182 -9.92 -5.94 19.09
C ASP A 182 -11.43 -6.05 18.80
N ILE A 183 -11.81 -6.44 17.58
CA ILE A 183 -13.22 -6.59 17.18
C ILE A 183 -13.76 -7.91 17.73
N LYS A 184 -14.50 -7.83 18.84
CA LYS A 184 -15.17 -8.98 19.48
C LYS A 184 -16.52 -9.34 18.83
N SER A 185 -17.04 -8.47 17.98
CA SER A 185 -18.31 -8.69 17.28
C SER A 185 -18.11 -9.72 16.19
N GLU A 186 -19.01 -10.71 16.10
CA GLU A 186 -19.08 -11.61 14.95
C GLU A 186 -19.58 -10.91 13.67
N PHE A 187 -20.12 -9.70 13.81
CA PHE A 187 -20.62 -8.87 12.73
C PHE A 187 -19.75 -7.63 12.55
N TYR A 188 -18.92 -7.61 11.50
CA TYR A 188 -17.97 -6.52 11.21
C TYR A 188 -17.59 -6.47 9.73
N LEU A 189 -16.96 -5.37 9.31
CA LEU A 189 -16.45 -5.15 7.96
C LEU A 189 -14.94 -5.30 7.92
N ASP A 190 -14.43 -6.00 6.90
CA ASP A 190 -13.00 -6.13 6.66
C ASP A 190 -12.69 -5.65 5.24
N ILE A 191 -11.94 -4.55 5.13
CA ILE A 191 -11.51 -4.04 3.83
C ILE A 191 -10.38 -4.94 3.37
N ILE A 192 -10.64 -5.74 2.33
CA ILE A 192 -9.67 -6.70 1.79
C ILE A 192 -8.74 -6.02 0.80
N ASP A 193 -9.29 -5.11 0.00
CA ASP A 193 -8.55 -4.35 -0.98
C ASP A 193 -9.17 -2.95 -1.13
N LEU A 194 -8.33 -1.96 -1.36
CA LEU A 194 -8.70 -0.56 -1.53
C LEU A 194 -7.65 0.11 -2.42
N PHE A 195 -8.09 0.62 -3.55
CA PHE A 195 -7.18 1.25 -4.50
C PHE A 195 -7.79 2.46 -5.20
N LYS A 196 -6.89 3.26 -5.78
CA LYS A 196 -7.18 4.39 -6.65
C LYS A 196 -6.38 4.24 -7.94
N SER A 197 -7.03 4.44 -9.08
CA SER A 197 -6.48 4.38 -10.43
C SER A 197 -6.91 5.62 -11.20
N GLY A 198 -6.06 6.65 -11.23
CA GLY A 198 -6.45 7.95 -11.78
C GLY A 198 -7.62 8.53 -10.99
N ASN A 199 -8.78 8.69 -11.64
CA ASN A 199 -10.01 9.15 -11.02
C ASN A 199 -10.93 8.02 -10.52
N ILE A 200 -10.56 6.76 -10.73
CA ILE A 200 -11.36 5.58 -10.33
C ILE A 200 -10.91 5.10 -8.95
N TYR A 201 -11.87 4.79 -8.10
CA TYR A 201 -11.67 4.15 -6.80
C TYR A 201 -12.45 2.84 -6.80
N TRP A 202 -11.82 1.75 -6.38
CA TRP A 202 -12.56 0.54 -6.04
C TRP A 202 -12.05 -0.09 -4.75
N MET A 203 -12.97 -0.78 -4.08
CA MET A 203 -12.77 -1.44 -2.81
C MET A 203 -13.45 -2.79 -2.83
N VAL A 204 -12.81 -3.76 -2.19
CA VAL A 204 -13.35 -5.08 -1.89
C VAL A 204 -13.51 -5.17 -0.38
N VAL A 205 -14.71 -5.51 0.07
CA VAL A 205 -15.03 -5.64 1.49
C VAL A 205 -15.61 -7.01 1.78
N ASP A 206 -15.05 -7.68 2.77
CA ASP A 206 -15.66 -8.83 3.41
C ASP A 206 -16.63 -8.34 4.49
N ILE A 207 -17.87 -8.80 4.39
CA ILE A 207 -18.90 -8.57 5.37
C ILE A 207 -19.06 -9.84 6.20
N HIS A 208 -18.60 -9.77 7.45
CA HIS A 208 -18.71 -10.85 8.41
C HIS A 208 -20.06 -10.81 9.12
N ASP A 209 -20.73 -11.95 9.17
CA ASP A 209 -21.99 -12.19 9.88
C ASP A 209 -21.98 -13.59 10.49
N GLY A 210 -21.34 -13.72 11.66
CA GLY A 210 -21.10 -15.02 12.28
C GLY A 210 -20.16 -15.86 11.42
N LYS A 211 -20.63 -17.06 11.04
CA LYS A 211 -19.90 -17.98 10.16
C LYS A 211 -20.02 -17.64 8.67
N LYS A 212 -20.78 -16.60 8.30
CA LYS A 212 -21.00 -16.22 6.91
C LYS A 212 -20.12 -15.03 6.57
N VAL A 213 -19.43 -15.13 5.44
CA VAL A 213 -18.70 -14.01 4.83
C VAL A 213 -19.31 -13.76 3.45
N LYS A 214 -19.61 -12.50 3.14
CA LYS A 214 -19.98 -12.07 1.79
C LYS A 214 -19.01 -11.02 1.30
N ILE A 215 -18.76 -11.04 -0.01
CA ILE A 215 -17.84 -10.12 -0.65
C ILE A 215 -18.66 -9.03 -1.33
N MET A 216 -18.32 -7.78 -1.07
CA MET A 216 -18.88 -6.62 -1.75
C MET A 216 -17.78 -5.89 -2.51
N ASN A 217 -18.00 -5.70 -3.82
CA ASN A 217 -17.17 -4.85 -4.66
C ASN A 217 -17.85 -3.50 -4.82
N ILE A 218 -17.12 -2.41 -4.58
CA ILE A 218 -17.66 -1.05 -4.66
C ILE A 218 -16.74 -0.20 -5.53
N LYS A 219 -17.25 0.34 -6.63
CA LYS A 219 -16.49 1.15 -7.59
C LYS A 219 -17.15 2.50 -7.84
N TYR A 220 -16.34 3.55 -7.74
CA TYR A 220 -16.72 4.93 -8.03
C TYR A 220 -15.67 5.60 -8.91
N SER A 221 -16.09 6.62 -9.65
CA SER A 221 -15.21 7.59 -10.32
C SER A 221 -15.39 8.97 -9.71
N PHE A 222 -14.34 9.80 -9.71
CA PHE A 222 -14.37 11.18 -9.24
C PHE A 222 -14.08 12.15 -10.39
N GLU A 223 -15.13 12.75 -10.96
CA GLU A 223 -15.05 13.58 -12.17
C GLU A 223 -15.68 14.95 -11.92
N GLY A 224 -14.96 16.02 -12.25
CA GLY A 224 -15.46 17.39 -12.09
C GLY A 224 -15.87 17.74 -10.65
N GLY A 225 -15.16 17.21 -9.66
CA GLY A 225 -15.44 17.42 -8.23
C GLY A 225 -16.65 16.64 -7.70
N LYS A 226 -17.13 15.64 -8.44
CA LYS A 226 -18.29 14.83 -8.06
C LYS A 226 -17.99 13.34 -8.14
N TRP A 227 -18.51 12.60 -7.17
CA TRP A 227 -18.49 11.15 -7.16
C TRP A 227 -19.59 10.58 -8.05
N LYS A 228 -19.25 9.60 -8.88
CA LYS A 228 -20.18 8.84 -9.71
C LYS A 228 -20.04 7.35 -9.40
N LYS A 229 -21.16 6.72 -9.02
CA LYS A 229 -21.22 5.27 -8.80
C LYS A 229 -21.05 4.56 -10.14
N GLU A 230 -20.06 3.69 -10.23
CA GLU A 230 -19.82 2.86 -11.42
C GLU A 230 -20.38 1.45 -11.23
N ALA A 231 -20.09 0.81 -10.10
CA ALA A 231 -20.57 -0.54 -9.80
C ALA A 231 -20.67 -0.78 -8.28
N VAL A 232 -21.67 -1.54 -7.85
CA VAL A 232 -21.76 -2.10 -6.50
C VAL A 232 -22.32 -3.50 -6.62
N ASP A 233 -21.49 -4.50 -6.37
CA ASP A 233 -21.83 -5.91 -6.54
C ASP A 233 -21.68 -6.66 -5.22
N VAL A 234 -22.75 -7.34 -4.79
CA VAL A 234 -22.73 -8.21 -3.60
C VAL A 234 -22.67 -9.66 -4.06
N MET A 235 -21.50 -10.25 -3.99
CA MET A 235 -21.29 -11.64 -4.38
C MET A 235 -21.65 -12.55 -3.21
N LYS A 236 -22.51 -13.54 -3.46
CA LYS A 236 -22.65 -14.68 -2.55
C LYS A 236 -21.36 -15.48 -2.67
N ASN A 237 -20.71 -15.73 -1.55
CA ASN A 237 -19.46 -16.50 -1.47
C ASN A 237 -19.51 -17.74 -2.39
N HIS A 238 -18.90 -17.63 -3.57
CA HIS A 238 -18.69 -18.75 -4.50
C HIS A 238 -17.20 -19.05 -4.43
N GLY A 239 -16.77 -19.68 -3.34
CA GLY A 239 -15.55 -20.46 -3.29
C GLY A 239 -14.31 -19.82 -3.92
N TRP A 240 -14.13 -18.49 -3.85
CA TRP A 240 -12.79 -17.92 -3.86
C TRP A 240 -12.21 -18.24 -2.49
N VAL A 241 -11.94 -19.54 -2.31
CA VAL A 241 -11.00 -20.04 -1.34
C VAL A 241 -9.80 -19.13 -1.52
N LYS A 242 -9.53 -18.28 -0.53
CA LYS A 242 -8.16 -17.87 -0.23
C LYS A 242 -7.37 -19.16 -0.37
N LYS A 243 -6.62 -19.30 -1.46
CA LYS A 243 -5.59 -20.30 -1.48
C LYS A 243 -4.63 -19.81 -0.41
N GLU A 244 -4.78 -20.39 0.79
CA GLU A 244 -3.75 -20.35 1.80
C GLU A 244 -2.49 -20.88 1.11
N TYR A 245 -1.54 -19.98 0.88
CA TYR A 245 -0.18 -20.27 0.44
C TYR A 245 0.75 -19.54 1.39
#